data_AF-A0AAU7UCQ9-F1
#
_entry.id   AF-A0AAU7UCQ9-F1
#
_cell.length_a   1.000
_cell.length_b   1.000
_cell.length_c   1.000
_cell.angle_alpha   90.00
_cell.angle_beta   90.00
_cell.angle_gamma   90.00
#
_symmetry.space_group_name_H-M   'P 1'
#
loop_
_entity.id
_entity.type
_entity.pdbx_description
1 polymer ?
#
loop_
_entity_poly.entity_id
_entity_poly.type
_entity_poly.pdbx_seq_one_letter_code
_entity_poly.pdbx_strand_id
1 'polypeptide(L)'
;MTDRPFVLLTQDHCPACERLERMLSGPLKGQFTPQIEVVHRQRDPEEFEHLTRLHAVRSTPTLLHRPSAALLHPTGLSEVHRFFQTRLNGEETGTV
;
A
#
# COMPACT_ATOMS: atom_id res chain seq x y z
N MET A 1 0.02 -13.30 -12.57
CA MET A 1 -0.88 -12.18 -12.24
C MET A 1 -0.94 -12.11 -10.74
N THR A 2 -0.41 -11.05 -10.13
CA THR A 2 -0.47 -10.88 -8.68
C THR A 2 -1.90 -10.51 -8.33
N ASP A 3 -2.62 -11.39 -7.64
CA ASP A 3 -4.02 -11.21 -7.23
C ASP A 3 -4.23 -9.90 -6.42
N ARG A 4 -3.15 -9.39 -5.81
CA ARG A 4 -3.11 -8.17 -5.00
C ARG A 4 -2.15 -7.14 -5.60
N PRO A 5 -2.64 -6.13 -6.35
CA PRO A 5 -1.78 -5.13 -7.00
C PRO A 5 -1.18 -4.12 -6.01
N PHE A 6 -1.69 -4.05 -4.78
CA PHE A 6 -1.19 -3.15 -3.75
C PHE A 6 -0.43 -3.90 -2.67
N VAL A 7 0.62 -3.28 -2.15
CA VAL A 7 1.34 -3.73 -0.95
C VAL A 7 1.27 -2.65 0.12
N LEU A 8 0.92 -3.02 1.34
CA LEU A 8 1.06 -2.20 2.53
C LEU A 8 2.29 -2.65 3.31
N LEU A 9 3.32 -1.81 3.31
CA LEU A 9 4.48 -1.93 4.19
C LEU A 9 4.15 -1.31 5.55
N THR A 10 4.19 -2.13 6.60
CA THR A 10 3.81 -1.75 7.97
C THR A 10 4.76 -2.34 9.02
N GLN A 11 4.64 -1.92 10.28
CA GLN A 11 5.47 -2.39 11.38
C GLN A 11 4.76 -2.24 12.75
N ASP A 12 5.27 -2.92 13.77
CA ASP A 12 4.83 -2.76 15.16
C ASP A 12 5.12 -1.36 15.71
N HIS A 13 4.37 -0.98 16.75
CA HIS A 13 4.52 0.29 17.48
C HIS A 13 4.51 1.53 16.57
N CYS A 14 3.65 1.51 15.56
CA CYS A 14 3.54 2.55 14.55
C CYS A 14 2.14 3.19 14.57
N PRO A 15 1.95 4.32 15.28
CA PRO A 15 0.65 5.01 15.36
C PRO A 15 0.08 5.41 14.00
N ALA A 16 0.96 5.73 13.04
CA ALA A 16 0.56 6.05 11.66
C ALA A 16 0.03 4.80 10.92
N CYS A 17 0.62 3.62 11.18
CA CYS A 17 0.20 2.36 10.59
C CYS A 17 -1.19 1.96 11.11
N GLU A 18 -1.41 2.04 12.42
CA GLU A 18 -2.73 1.81 13.01
C GLU A 18 -3.77 2.80 12.50
N ARG A 19 -3.37 4.07 12.30
CA ARG A 19 -4.25 5.09 11.73
C ARG A 19 -4.68 4.73 10.31
N LEU A 20 -3.75 4.27 9.47
CA LEU A 20 -4.07 3.82 8.12
C LEU A 20 -5.00 2.59 8.15
N GLU A 21 -4.74 1.61 9.01
CA GLU A 21 -5.58 0.42 9.17
C GLU A 21 -7.02 0.80 9.56
N ARG A 22 -7.18 1.77 10.47
CA ARG A 22 -8.50 2.32 10.84
C ARG A 22 -9.18 3.03 9.67
N MET A 23 -8.43 3.70 8.79
CA MET A 23 -9.00 4.30 7.56
C MET A 23 -9.49 3.23 6.59
N LEU A 24 -8.70 2.18 6.37
CA LEU A 24 -9.01 1.08 5.45
C LEU A 24 -10.25 0.30 5.92
N SER A 25 -10.31 -0.06 7.20
CA SER A 25 -11.42 -0.86 7.77
C SER A 25 -12.67 -0.03 8.08
N GLY A 26 -12.52 1.23 8.49
CA GLY A 26 -13.62 2.10 8.89
C GLY A 26 -14.27 2.84 7.71
N PRO A 27 -13.87 4.10 7.43
CA PRO A 27 -14.52 4.94 6.42
C PRO A 27 -14.45 4.37 4.99
N LEU A 28 -13.41 3.58 4.66
CA LEU A 28 -13.32 2.87 3.37
C LEU A 28 -13.97 1.48 3.39
N LYS A 29 -14.55 1.07 4.51
CA LYS A 29 -15.35 -0.15 4.68
C LYS A 29 -14.67 -1.43 4.20
N GLY A 30 -13.34 -1.48 4.23
CA GLY A 30 -12.55 -2.61 3.73
C GLY A 30 -12.63 -2.82 2.21
N GLN A 31 -13.14 -1.86 1.43
CA GLN A 31 -13.40 -2.03 -0.01
C GLN A 31 -12.15 -2.39 -0.83
N PHE A 32 -10.96 -2.01 -0.33
CA PHE A 32 -9.68 -2.28 -0.98
C PHE A 32 -8.89 -3.43 -0.34
N THR A 33 -9.32 -3.93 0.82
CA THR A 33 -8.61 -4.99 1.57
C THR A 33 -8.29 -6.23 0.73
N PRO A 34 -9.19 -6.74 -0.14
CA PRO A 34 -8.89 -7.91 -0.98
C PRO A 34 -7.71 -7.72 -1.93
N GLN A 35 -7.39 -6.46 -2.27
CA GLN A 35 -6.38 -6.09 -3.26
C GLN A 35 -5.04 -5.71 -2.63
N ILE A 36 -4.96 -5.71 -1.30
CA ILE A 36 -3.79 -5.30 -0.53
C ILE A 36 -3.12 -6.53 0.06
N GLU A 37 -1.86 -6.73 -0.31
CA GLU A 37 -0.94 -7.59 0.41
C GLU A 37 -0.31 -6.81 1.55
N VAL A 38 -0.35 -7.34 2.77
CA VAL A 38 0.28 -6.70 3.92
C VAL A 38 1.62 -7.36 4.15
N VAL A 39 2.69 -6.59 4.08
CA VAL A 39 4.07 -7.04 4.38
C VAL A 39 4.51 -6.32 5.64
N HIS A 40 4.79 -7.09 6.68
CA HIS A 40 5.02 -6.55 8.01
C HIS A 40 6.48 -6.71 8.42
N ARG A 41 7.15 -5.61 8.80
CA ARG A 41 8.59 -5.60 9.07
C ARG A 41 9.08 -6.67 10.04
N GLN A 42 8.35 -6.91 11.12
CA GLN A 42 8.72 -7.89 12.14
C GLN A 42 8.35 -9.33 11.79
N ARG A 43 7.35 -9.54 10.92
CA ARG A 43 6.86 -10.89 10.57
C ARG A 43 7.50 -11.42 9.30
N ASP A 44 7.75 -10.53 8.35
CA ASP A 44 8.28 -10.81 7.02
C ASP A 44 9.52 -9.93 6.73
N PRO A 45 10.58 -10.01 7.56
CA PRO A 45 11.69 -9.04 7.51
C PRO A 45 12.44 -9.07 6.18
N GLU A 46 12.60 -10.24 5.56
CA GLU A 46 13.30 -10.39 4.29
C GLU A 46 12.55 -9.72 3.13
N GLU A 47 11.25 -10.00 3.00
CA GLU A 47 10.40 -9.40 1.97
C GLU A 47 10.25 -7.89 2.19
N PHE A 48 10.09 -7.46 3.45
CA PHE A 48 10.05 -6.04 3.79
C PHE A 48 11.35 -5.34 3.38
N GLU A 49 12.52 -5.91 3.69
CA GLU A 49 13.82 -5.35 3.33
C GLU A 49 14.03 -5.35 1.80
N HIS A 50 13.60 -6.40 1.11
CA HIS A 50 13.64 -6.48 -0.35
C HIS A 50 12.83 -5.34 -0.98
N LEU A 51 11.55 -5.20 -0.62
CA LEU A 51 10.67 -4.18 -1.18
C LEU A 51 11.09 -2.75 -0.83
N THR A 52 11.56 -2.52 0.40
CA THR A 52 12.04 -1.19 0.80
C THR A 52 13.29 -0.76 0.04
N ARG A 53 14.23 -1.68 -0.23
CA ARG A 53 15.38 -1.41 -1.09
C ARG A 53 14.98 -1.19 -2.55
N LEU A 54 14.15 -2.08 -3.10
CA LEU A 54 13.75 -2.05 -4.50
C LEU A 54 13.02 -0.75 -4.88
N HIS A 55 12.15 -0.28 -3.99
CA HIS A 55 11.32 0.91 -4.23
C HIS A 55 11.81 2.17 -3.49
N ALA A 56 12.98 2.11 -2.84
CA ALA A 56 13.54 3.19 -2.03
C ALA A 56 12.58 3.76 -0.96
N VAL A 57 11.79 2.88 -0.33
CA VAL A 57 10.85 3.25 0.73
C VAL A 57 11.62 3.57 2.01
N ARG A 58 11.31 4.72 2.62
CA ARG A 58 12.06 5.25 3.77
C ARG A 58 11.30 5.24 5.09
N SER A 59 9.99 5.01 5.05
CA SER A 59 9.14 5.04 6.24
C SER A 59 7.93 4.13 6.12
N THR A 60 7.31 3.86 7.27
CA THR A 60 6.04 3.15 7.39
C THR A 60 4.98 4.06 8.03
N PRO A 61 3.69 3.90 7.68
CA PRO A 61 3.20 2.98 6.65
C PRO A 61 3.49 3.51 5.24
N THR A 62 3.61 2.60 4.27
CA THR A 62 3.71 2.94 2.84
C THR A 62 2.81 2.02 2.03
N LEU A 63 1.99 2.60 1.16
CA LEU A 63 1.26 1.87 0.13
C LEU A 63 2.05 1.90 -1.18
N LEU A 64 2.29 0.73 -1.74
CA LEU A 64 2.94 0.53 -3.03
C LEU A 64 1.91 -0.04 -4.01
N HIS A 65 1.84 0.53 -5.21
CA HIS A 65 1.15 -0.09 -6.34
C HIS A 65 2.19 -0.81 -7.21
N ARG A 66 2.18 -2.15 -7.20
CA ARG A 66 3.18 -3.00 -7.87
C ARG A 66 3.29 -2.71 -9.38
N PRO A 67 2.19 -2.65 -10.16
CA PRO A 67 2.29 -2.46 -11.61
C PRO A 67 2.99 -1.16 -12.03
N SER A 68 2.77 -0.07 -11.29
CA SER A 68 3.32 1.25 -11.64
C SER A 68 4.47 1.71 -10.76
N ALA A 69 4.91 0.87 -9.81
CA ALA A 69 5.87 1.22 -8.74
C ALA A 69 5.51 2.51 -7.96
N ALA A 70 4.23 2.91 -7.93
CA ALA A 70 3.83 4.16 -7.31
C ALA A 70 3.74 4.00 -5.79
N LEU A 71 4.21 5.00 -5.06
CA LEU A 71 4.21 5.00 -3.59
C LEU A 71 3.27 6.07 -3.04
N LEU A 72 2.65 5.77 -1.92
CA LEU A 72 1.94 6.72 -1.07
C LEU A 72 2.41 6.54 0.38
N HIS A 73 2.82 7.64 1.00
CA HIS A 73 3.03 7.73 2.44
C HIS A 73 1.79 8.43 3.03
N PRO A 74 0.83 7.70 3.60
CA PRO A 74 -0.49 8.24 3.88
C PRO A 74 -0.52 9.12 5.14
N THR A 75 -1.10 10.30 4.99
CA THR A 75 -1.33 11.35 5.99
C THR A 75 -2.83 11.61 6.24
N GLY A 76 -3.71 11.20 5.33
CA GLY A 76 -5.16 11.43 5.39
C GLY A 76 -6.02 10.49 4.52
N LEU A 77 -7.33 10.50 4.78
CA LEU A 77 -8.29 9.59 4.13
C LEU A 77 -8.44 9.86 2.62
N SER A 78 -8.54 11.12 2.21
CA SER A 78 -8.85 11.50 0.84
C SER A 78 -7.75 11.12 -0.15
N GLU A 79 -6.48 11.19 0.25
CA GLU A 79 -5.37 10.75 -0.61
C GLU A 79 -5.27 9.23 -0.69
N VAL A 80 -5.55 8.51 0.41
CA VAL A 80 -5.59 7.05 0.42
C VAL A 80 -6.65 6.57 -0.56
N HIS A 81 -7.86 7.13 -0.47
CA HIS A 81 -8.95 6.79 -1.37
C HIS A 81 -8.60 7.07 -2.84
N ARG A 82 -8.06 8.26 -3.12
CA ARG A 82 -7.67 8.67 -4.48
C ARG A 82 -6.58 7.76 -5.05
N PHE A 83 -5.60 7.39 -4.24
CA PHE A 83 -4.50 6.52 -4.66
C PHE A 83 -5.03 5.18 -5.16
N PHE A 84 -5.95 4.53 -4.44
CA PHE A 84 -6.55 3.29 -4.91
C PHE A 84 -7.39 3.50 -6.18
N GLN A 85 -8.28 4.50 -6.19
CA GLN A 85 -9.18 4.75 -7.32
C GLN A 85 -8.42 5.02 -8.63
N THR A 86 -7.40 5.89 -8.60
CA THR A 86 -6.62 6.23 -9.79
C THR A 86 -5.84 5.04 -10.33
N ARG A 87 -5.40 4.13 -9.45
CA ARG A 87 -4.60 2.97 -9.85
C ARG A 87 -5.46 1.78 -10.30
N LEU A 88 -6.66 1.63 -9.75
CA LEU A 88 -7.61 0.60 -10.16
C LEU A 88 -8.32 0.91 -11.48
N ASN A 89 -8.62 2.18 -11.72
CA ASN A 89 -9.30 2.62 -12.93
C ASN A 89 -8.34 2.95 -14.09
N GLY A 90 -7.02 2.73 -13.88
CA GLY A 90 -5.94 3.26 -14.72
C GLY A 90 -5.15 2.22 -15.53
N GLU A 91 -5.64 1.00 -15.69
CA GLU A 91 -5.03 -0.01 -16.58
C GLU A 91 -5.60 0.02 -18.01
N GLU A 92 -5.60 1.20 -18.63
CA GLU A 92 -5.68 1.35 -20.09
C GLU A 92 -4.71 2.46 -20.54
N THR A 93 -3.41 2.17 -20.61
CA THR A 93 -2.49 2.91 -21.49
C THR A 93 -1.17 2.15 -21.68
N GLY A 94 -1.10 1.42 -22.79
CA GLY A 94 -0.01 1.51 -23.77
C GLY A 94 1.40 1.06 -23.37
N THR A 95 1.86 0.01 -24.04
CA THR A 95 3.15 0.07 -24.74
C THR A 95 2.93 -0.46 -26.15
N VAL A 96 3.15 0.43 -27.12
CA VAL A 96 3.28 0.16 -28.56
C VAL A 96 4.60 -0.54 -28.86
#